data_AF-A0A7W4NS71-F1
#
_entry.id   AF-A0A7W4NS71-F1
#
_cell.length_a   1.000
_cell.length_b   1.000
_cell.length_c   1.000
_cell.angle_alpha   90.00
_cell.angle_beta   90.00
_cell.angle_gamma   90.00
#
_symmetry.space_group_name_H-M   'P 1'
#
loop_
_entity.id
_entity.type
_entity.pdbx_description
1 polymer ?
#
loop_
_entity_poly.entity_id
_entity_poly.type
_entity_poly.pdbx_seq_one_letter_code
_entity_poly.pdbx_strand_id
1 'polypeptide(L)'
;MILIVSSDGKIFYENSPDFLEYLGYFGRDVDLVAYAINNLGFAAIATFPRYTRIRFQPALFPAPCLQTVLEIILYNGESRFVLERVGTPFAPFEVIHNLNDAVARLISLQAATSETLEPPGSPTIIGLSLDRIQDPKRIGMRKALDIWEQESRYVTTKNISQIREDTAFGNGGMAWMPDRDRCLIEAWPSSYRSYGENSCDDFIGRDIRDLPDSAYVVPTTRGYFTAAQHQTPRLELIEALVTRHDGSRFWSRYERLILPWRTSATDTFVTSIPLIRLIRAY
;
A
#
# COMPACT_ATOMS: atom_id res chain seq x y z
N MET A 1 -23.42 16.92 6.40
CA MET A 1 -24.22 16.44 5.26
C MET A 1 -23.65 15.10 4.82
N ILE A 2 -24.49 14.09 4.57
CA ILE A 2 -24.07 12.76 4.14
C ILE A 2 -24.56 12.53 2.71
N LEU A 3 -23.61 12.23 1.83
CA LEU A 3 -23.87 11.79 0.46
C LEU A 3 -23.82 10.26 0.43
N ILE A 4 -24.76 9.67 -0.28
CA ILE A 4 -24.85 8.22 -0.49
C ILE A 4 -24.59 7.95 -1.96
N VAL A 5 -23.64 7.06 -2.26
CA VAL A 5 -23.30 6.63 -3.61
C VAL A 5 -23.78 5.19 -3.78
N SER A 6 -24.69 4.96 -4.70
CA SER A 6 -25.20 3.62 -5.00
C SER A 6 -24.19 2.76 -5.77
N SER A 7 -24.50 1.48 -5.89
CA SER A 7 -23.68 0.50 -6.60
C SER A 7 -23.52 0.81 -8.10
N ASP A 8 -24.52 1.48 -8.72
CA ASP A 8 -24.49 1.98 -10.10
C ASP A 8 -23.89 3.40 -10.24
N GLY A 9 -23.38 4.00 -9.15
CA GLY A 9 -22.69 5.30 -9.16
C GLY A 9 -23.61 6.53 -9.08
N LYS A 10 -24.90 6.37 -8.78
CA LYS A 10 -25.80 7.52 -8.54
C LYS A 10 -25.57 8.11 -7.15
N ILE A 11 -25.77 9.43 -7.04
CA ILE A 11 -25.57 10.19 -5.80
C ILE A 11 -26.93 10.55 -5.23
N PHE A 12 -27.10 10.30 -3.94
CA PHE A 12 -28.28 10.67 -3.16
C PHE A 12 -27.89 11.41 -1.89
N TYR A 13 -28.86 12.11 -1.29
CA TYR A 13 -28.73 12.58 0.08
C TYR A 13 -29.35 11.56 1.03
N GLU A 14 -28.77 11.44 2.22
CA GLU A 14 -29.34 10.63 3.28
C GLU A 14 -30.82 10.98 3.53
N ASN A 15 -31.68 9.97 3.52
CA ASN A 15 -33.13 10.07 3.71
C ASN A 15 -33.87 10.97 2.69
N SER A 16 -33.28 11.25 1.51
CA SER A 16 -34.03 11.94 0.46
C SER A 16 -35.14 11.07 -0.13
N PRO A 17 -36.24 11.65 -0.64
CA PRO A 17 -37.28 10.89 -1.34
C PRO A 17 -36.72 10.04 -2.48
N ASP A 18 -35.79 10.60 -3.26
CA ASP A 18 -35.12 9.89 -4.37
C ASP A 18 -34.35 8.64 -3.89
N PHE A 19 -33.72 8.71 -2.71
CA PHE A 19 -33.01 7.56 -2.13
C PHE A 19 -33.98 6.45 -1.70
N LEU A 20 -35.09 6.83 -1.05
CA LEU A 20 -36.12 5.89 -0.59
C LEU A 20 -36.82 5.23 -1.78
N GLU A 21 -37.13 6.01 -2.82
CA GLU A 21 -37.70 5.52 -4.07
C GLU A 21 -36.72 4.58 -4.79
N TYR A 22 -35.43 4.93 -4.85
CA TYR A 22 -34.40 4.07 -5.44
C TYR A 22 -34.29 2.72 -4.73
N LEU A 23 -34.38 2.70 -3.39
CA LEU A 23 -34.38 1.47 -2.61
C LEU A 23 -35.72 0.72 -2.63
N GLY A 24 -36.80 1.36 -3.10
CA GLY A 24 -38.16 0.82 -3.04
C GLY A 24 -38.66 0.64 -1.60
N TYR A 25 -38.12 1.38 -0.64
CA TYR A 25 -38.44 1.23 0.78
C TYR A 25 -38.78 2.54 1.45
N PHE A 26 -39.98 2.62 2.01
CA PHE A 26 -40.52 3.83 2.65
C PHE A 26 -40.72 3.69 4.18
N GLY A 27 -40.36 2.53 4.74
CA GLY A 27 -40.39 2.30 6.20
C GLY A 27 -39.29 3.09 6.93
N ARG A 28 -39.45 3.25 8.25
CA ARG A 28 -38.51 3.98 9.14
C ARG A 28 -37.97 3.14 10.31
N ASP A 29 -38.23 1.85 10.26
CA ASP A 29 -37.90 0.82 11.25
C ASP A 29 -36.49 0.25 11.09
N VAL A 30 -35.79 0.61 10.01
CA VAL A 30 -34.41 0.16 9.73
C VAL A 30 -33.50 1.33 9.35
N ASP A 31 -32.22 1.22 9.70
CA ASP A 31 -31.17 2.12 9.20
C ASP A 31 -30.84 1.74 7.74
N LEU A 32 -31.50 2.42 6.80
CA LEU A 32 -31.36 2.14 5.37
C LEU A 32 -29.95 2.43 4.83
N VAL A 33 -29.26 3.42 5.40
CA VAL A 33 -27.89 3.74 5.00
C VAL A 33 -26.97 2.59 5.40
N ALA A 34 -27.06 2.12 6.64
CA ALA A 34 -26.29 0.96 7.09
C ALA A 34 -26.65 -0.30 6.28
N TYR A 35 -27.92 -0.54 6.01
CA TYR A 35 -28.35 -1.68 5.20
C TYR A 35 -27.76 -1.63 3.78
N ALA A 36 -27.84 -0.47 3.12
CA ALA A 36 -27.34 -0.29 1.76
C ALA A 36 -25.83 -0.50 1.67
N ILE A 37 -25.06 0.01 2.64
CA ILE A 37 -23.61 -0.20 2.70
C ILE A 37 -23.27 -1.68 2.94
N ASN A 38 -23.95 -2.33 3.89
CA ASN A 38 -23.64 -3.70 4.29
C ASN A 38 -24.04 -4.76 3.26
N ASN A 39 -25.06 -4.47 2.43
CA ASN A 39 -25.71 -5.51 1.63
C ASN A 39 -25.82 -5.18 0.14
N LEU A 40 -25.83 -3.89 -0.23
CA LEU A 40 -26.15 -3.47 -1.60
C LEU A 40 -24.96 -2.85 -2.34
N GLY A 41 -23.81 -2.74 -1.68
CA GLY A 41 -22.59 -2.20 -2.28
C GLY A 41 -22.56 -0.68 -2.42
N PHE A 42 -23.21 0.01 -1.49
CA PHE A 42 -23.23 1.46 -1.43
C PHE A 42 -22.02 1.99 -0.63
N ALA A 43 -21.67 3.24 -0.87
CA ALA A 43 -20.75 3.99 -0.04
C ALA A 43 -21.43 5.26 0.52
N ALA A 44 -21.04 5.66 1.73
CA ALA A 44 -21.47 6.93 2.32
C ALA A 44 -20.27 7.86 2.53
N ILE A 45 -20.42 9.12 2.11
CA ILE A 45 -19.41 10.17 2.26
C ILE A 45 -19.98 11.24 3.19
N ALA A 46 -19.29 11.49 4.29
CA ALA A 46 -19.62 12.54 5.24
C ALA A 46 -18.44 13.51 5.37
N THR A 47 -18.64 14.77 4.96
CA THR A 47 -17.62 15.82 5.08
C THR A 47 -17.77 16.53 6.42
N PHE A 48 -16.68 16.57 7.19
CA PHE A 48 -16.53 17.32 8.43
C PHE A 48 -15.50 18.45 8.24
N PRO A 49 -15.48 19.48 9.10
CA PRO A 49 -14.57 20.63 8.93
C PRO A 49 -13.06 20.30 8.90
N ARG A 50 -12.65 19.08 9.24
CA ARG A 50 -11.23 18.69 9.33
C ARG A 50 -10.90 17.40 8.58
N TYR A 51 -11.90 16.69 8.07
CA TYR A 51 -11.71 15.42 7.39
C TYR A 51 -12.99 15.01 6.64
N THR A 52 -12.82 14.19 5.62
CA THR A 52 -13.91 13.48 4.95
C THR A 52 -13.92 12.03 5.39
N ARG A 53 -15.07 11.52 5.86
CA ARG A 53 -15.24 10.11 6.17
C ARG A 53 -15.91 9.40 5.02
N ILE A 54 -15.36 8.25 4.62
CA ILE A 54 -15.89 7.40 3.57
C ILE A 54 -16.18 6.04 4.19
N ARG A 55 -17.45 5.65 4.27
CA ARG A 55 -17.91 4.39 4.83
C ARG A 55 -18.37 3.47 3.72
N PHE A 56 -17.83 2.25 3.66
CA PHE A 56 -18.13 1.27 2.62
C PHE A 56 -17.81 -0.14 3.10
N GLN A 57 -18.37 -1.14 2.43
CA GLN A 57 -18.00 -2.54 2.62
C GLN A 57 -17.09 -2.97 1.46
N PRO A 58 -15.79 -3.23 1.68
CA PRO A 58 -14.86 -3.55 0.59
C PRO A 58 -15.36 -4.69 -0.30
N ALA A 59 -15.84 -5.79 0.31
CA ALA A 59 -16.36 -6.98 -0.38
C ALA A 59 -17.51 -6.71 -1.35
N LEU A 60 -18.21 -5.59 -1.20
CA LEU A 60 -19.34 -5.21 -2.04
C LEU A 60 -19.10 -3.88 -2.75
N PHE A 61 -17.87 -3.39 -2.90
CA PHE A 61 -17.62 -2.04 -3.43
C PHE A 61 -17.40 -2.05 -4.96
N PRO A 62 -18.43 -1.82 -5.80
CA PRO A 62 -18.31 -2.01 -7.24
C PRO A 62 -17.59 -0.83 -7.90
N ALA A 63 -17.06 -1.06 -9.10
CA ALA A 63 -16.30 -0.06 -9.85
C ALA A 63 -17.06 1.27 -10.11
N PRO A 64 -18.36 1.28 -10.50
CA PRO A 64 -19.09 2.53 -10.69
C PRO A 64 -19.21 3.35 -9.39
N CYS A 65 -19.52 2.69 -8.27
CA CYS A 65 -19.56 3.34 -6.96
C CYS A 65 -18.20 3.92 -6.58
N LEU A 66 -17.12 3.14 -6.75
CA LEU A 66 -15.75 3.63 -6.52
C LEU A 66 -15.44 4.86 -7.36
N GLN A 67 -15.73 4.81 -8.67
CA GLN A 67 -15.46 5.93 -9.57
C GLN A 67 -16.13 7.22 -9.08
N THR A 68 -17.43 7.17 -8.76
CA THR A 68 -18.16 8.33 -8.25
C THR A 68 -17.60 8.82 -6.91
N VAL A 69 -17.21 7.91 -6.00
CA VAL A 69 -16.55 8.28 -4.75
C VAL A 69 -15.24 9.02 -5.02
N LEU A 70 -14.42 8.54 -5.97
CA LEU A 70 -13.16 9.17 -6.37
C LEU A 70 -13.39 10.57 -6.95
N GLU A 71 -14.37 10.73 -7.84
CA GLU A 71 -14.74 12.03 -8.42
C GLU A 71 -15.13 13.04 -7.32
N ILE A 72 -15.93 12.62 -6.34
CA ILE A 72 -16.35 13.47 -5.22
C ILE A 72 -15.15 13.93 -4.39
N ILE A 73 -14.24 13.02 -4.02
CA ILE A 73 -13.09 13.38 -3.18
C ILE A 73 -12.03 14.18 -3.91
N LEU A 74 -11.87 13.96 -5.22
CA LEU A 74 -10.97 14.74 -6.07
C LEU A 74 -11.48 16.18 -6.22
N TYR A 75 -12.79 16.37 -6.36
CA TYR A 75 -13.40 17.70 -6.48
C TYR A 75 -13.35 18.52 -5.18
N ASN A 76 -13.55 17.88 -4.03
CA ASN A 76 -13.64 18.59 -2.75
C ASN A 76 -12.30 19.14 -2.23
N GLY A 77 -11.15 18.71 -2.76
CA GLY A 77 -9.83 19.25 -2.42
C GLY A 77 -9.36 19.01 -0.97
N GLU A 78 -10.08 18.18 -0.20
CA GLU A 78 -9.74 17.85 1.18
C GLU A 78 -8.46 17.01 1.28
N SER A 79 -7.73 17.18 2.38
CA SER A 79 -6.44 16.48 2.59
C SER A 79 -6.50 15.36 3.62
N ARG A 80 -7.60 15.23 4.39
CA ARG A 80 -7.70 14.23 5.46
C ARG A 80 -8.92 13.36 5.25
N PHE A 81 -8.69 12.05 5.23
CA PHE A 81 -9.72 11.04 4.98
C PHE A 81 -9.76 10.05 6.14
N VAL A 82 -10.97 9.61 6.47
CA VAL A 82 -11.20 8.48 7.36
C VAL A 82 -11.93 7.42 6.56
N LEU A 83 -11.27 6.30 6.28
CA LEU A 83 -11.90 5.16 5.64
C LEU A 83 -12.51 4.27 6.73
N GLU A 84 -13.83 4.12 6.71
CA GLU A 84 -14.59 3.25 7.60
C GLU A 84 -15.00 1.99 6.83
N ARG A 85 -14.26 0.90 7.05
CA ARG A 85 -14.46 -0.41 6.44
C ARG A 85 -15.46 -1.22 7.25
N VAL A 86 -16.65 -1.42 6.69
CA VAL A 86 -17.70 -2.23 7.32
C VAL A 86 -17.51 -3.70 6.96
N GLY A 87 -17.89 -4.60 7.87
CA GLY A 87 -17.77 -6.05 7.68
C GLY A 87 -16.34 -6.60 7.86
N THR A 88 -15.36 -5.77 8.22
CA THR A 88 -13.98 -6.22 8.49
C THR A 88 -13.73 -6.43 9.99
N PRO A 89 -13.18 -7.57 10.43
CA PRO A 89 -12.94 -7.85 11.85
C PRO A 89 -11.81 -7.01 12.47
N PHE A 90 -10.92 -6.42 11.66
CA PHE A 90 -9.73 -5.69 12.14
C PHE A 90 -9.68 -4.25 11.61
N ALA A 91 -9.44 -3.31 12.53
CA ALA A 91 -9.20 -1.88 12.24
C ALA A 91 -10.22 -1.28 11.25
N PRO A 92 -11.50 -1.12 11.66
CA PRO A 92 -12.54 -0.59 10.78
C PRO A 92 -12.24 0.85 10.35
N PHE A 93 -11.45 1.61 11.11
CA PHE A 93 -11.07 2.97 10.79
C PHE A 93 -9.62 3.07 10.34
N GLU A 94 -9.40 3.70 9.19
CA GLU A 94 -8.08 4.07 8.69
C GLU A 94 -8.00 5.57 8.43
N VAL A 95 -7.03 6.25 9.03
CA VAL A 95 -6.82 7.69 8.86
C VAL A 95 -5.74 7.93 7.81
N ILE A 96 -6.08 8.70 6.78
CA ILE A 96 -5.21 9.02 5.66
C ILE A 96 -5.07 10.54 5.55
N HIS A 97 -3.84 11.01 5.36
CA HIS A 97 -3.51 12.44 5.42
C HIS A 97 -3.19 13.08 4.07
N ASN A 98 -3.50 12.41 2.95
CA ASN A 98 -3.53 13.03 1.63
C ASN A 98 -4.50 12.32 0.68
N LEU A 99 -4.90 13.04 -0.36
CA LEU A 99 -5.84 12.59 -1.38
C LEU A 99 -5.30 11.41 -2.21
N ASN A 100 -4.06 11.50 -2.69
CA ASN A 100 -3.46 10.47 -3.54
C ASN A 100 -3.43 9.08 -2.86
N ASP A 101 -3.15 9.03 -1.57
CA ASP A 101 -3.20 7.81 -0.77
C ASP A 101 -4.61 7.31 -0.56
N ALA A 102 -5.56 8.22 -0.33
CA ALA A 102 -6.95 7.84 -0.15
C ALA A 102 -7.47 7.19 -1.43
N VAL A 103 -7.17 7.78 -2.58
CA VAL A 103 -7.43 7.22 -3.92
C VAL A 103 -6.76 5.85 -4.06
N ALA A 104 -5.45 5.75 -3.85
CA ALA A 104 -4.72 4.50 -3.99
C ALA A 104 -5.24 3.39 -3.06
N ARG A 105 -5.61 3.75 -1.82
CA ARG A 105 -6.15 2.82 -0.84
C ARG A 105 -7.55 2.35 -1.21
N LEU A 106 -8.43 3.23 -1.67
CA LEU A 106 -9.77 2.85 -2.13
C LEU A 106 -9.69 1.90 -3.33
N ILE A 107 -8.82 2.18 -4.30
CA ILE A 107 -8.57 1.30 -5.46
C ILE A 107 -8.04 -0.06 -5.00
N SER A 108 -7.04 -0.08 -4.10
CA SER A 108 -6.47 -1.33 -3.58
C SER A 108 -7.51 -2.18 -2.83
N LEU A 109 -8.36 -1.55 -2.01
CA LEU A 109 -9.40 -2.25 -1.27
C LEU A 109 -10.51 -2.81 -2.16
N GLN A 110 -10.77 -2.17 -3.31
CA GLN A 110 -11.72 -2.67 -4.32
C GLN A 110 -11.11 -3.77 -5.19
N ALA A 111 -9.83 -3.67 -5.55
CA ALA A 111 -9.15 -4.72 -6.32
C ALA A 111 -9.06 -6.04 -5.52
N ALA A 112 -8.88 -5.95 -4.21
CA ALA A 112 -8.82 -7.12 -3.32
C ALA A 112 -10.14 -7.92 -3.25
N THR A 113 -11.21 -7.46 -3.89
CA THR A 113 -12.55 -8.09 -3.81
C THR A 113 -12.94 -8.79 -5.12
N SER A 114 -12.16 -8.59 -6.19
CA SER A 114 -12.32 -9.30 -7.46
C SER A 114 -11.54 -10.62 -7.43
N GLU A 115 -12.26 -11.75 -7.40
CA GLU A 115 -11.97 -13.19 -7.65
C GLU A 115 -10.55 -13.80 -7.59
N THR A 116 -9.45 -13.07 -7.63
CA THR A 116 -8.15 -13.56 -7.20
C THR A 116 -8.14 -13.63 -5.69
N LEU A 117 -8.58 -14.78 -5.15
CA LEU A 117 -8.36 -15.19 -3.77
C LEU A 117 -6.85 -15.22 -3.49
N GLU A 118 -6.26 -14.06 -3.21
CA GLU A 118 -4.96 -14.05 -2.55
C GLU A 118 -5.13 -14.78 -1.22
N PRO A 119 -4.25 -15.74 -0.90
CA PRO A 119 -4.43 -16.58 0.27
C PRO A 119 -4.54 -15.71 1.54
N PRO A 120 -5.35 -16.12 2.53
CA PRO A 120 -5.48 -15.41 3.79
C PRO A 120 -4.09 -15.14 4.40
N GLY A 121 -3.80 -13.87 4.71
CA GLY A 121 -2.49 -13.44 5.22
C GLY A 121 -1.55 -12.85 4.17
N SER A 122 -1.94 -12.80 2.90
CA SER A 122 -1.18 -12.08 1.87
C SER A 122 -1.02 -10.60 2.23
N PRO A 123 0.16 -10.00 1.98
CA PRO A 123 0.40 -8.61 2.32
C PRO A 123 -0.44 -7.69 1.43
N THR A 124 -1.06 -6.68 2.03
CA THR A 124 -1.67 -5.59 1.27
C THR A 124 -0.59 -4.59 0.86
N ILE A 125 -0.44 -4.38 -0.44
CA ILE A 125 0.57 -3.47 -1.02
C ILE A 125 -0.16 -2.36 -1.76
N ILE A 126 0.09 -1.11 -1.36
CA ILE A 126 -0.54 0.08 -1.93
C ILE A 126 0.55 0.96 -2.53
N GLY A 127 0.46 1.27 -3.82
CA GLY A 127 1.31 2.30 -4.43
C GLY A 127 0.94 3.69 -3.90
N LEU A 128 1.92 4.46 -3.45
CA LEU A 128 1.74 5.81 -2.92
C LEU A 128 2.34 6.84 -3.90
N SER A 129 1.86 8.09 -3.84
CA SER A 129 2.52 9.18 -4.56
C SER A 129 3.92 9.44 -4.01
N LEU A 130 4.88 9.69 -4.90
CA LEU A 130 6.24 10.11 -4.53
C LEU A 130 6.24 11.46 -3.83
N ASP A 131 5.25 12.33 -4.03
CA ASP A 131 5.17 13.65 -3.36
C ASP A 131 5.24 13.55 -1.83
N ARG A 132 4.85 12.40 -1.28
CA ARG A 132 4.89 12.15 0.17
C ARG A 132 6.29 12.23 0.75
N ILE A 133 7.34 11.98 -0.03
CA ILE A 133 8.73 12.04 0.43
C ILE A 133 9.12 13.46 0.88
N GLN A 134 8.34 14.47 0.48
CA GLN A 134 8.58 15.85 0.91
C GLN A 134 8.29 16.08 2.40
N ASP A 135 7.48 15.21 3.02
CA ASP A 135 7.23 15.21 4.46
C ASP A 135 8.55 15.04 5.25
N PRO A 136 8.83 15.87 6.26
CA PRO A 136 10.03 15.76 7.09
C PRO A 136 10.27 14.35 7.68
N LYS A 137 9.21 13.58 7.95
CA LYS A 137 9.31 12.20 8.45
C LYS A 137 9.94 11.23 7.45
N ARG A 138 10.06 11.61 6.18
CA ARG A 138 10.62 10.80 5.07
C ARG A 138 11.93 11.36 4.54
N ILE A 139 12.62 12.18 5.33
CA ILE A 139 13.87 12.83 4.90
C ILE A 139 14.93 11.84 4.41
N GLY A 140 15.02 10.64 4.99
CA GLY A 140 15.93 9.58 4.52
C GLY A 140 15.58 9.09 3.10
N MET A 141 14.30 8.81 2.85
CA MET A 141 13.81 8.42 1.52
C MET A 141 14.04 9.51 0.48
N ARG A 142 13.82 10.79 0.84
CA ARG A 142 14.09 11.91 -0.05
C ARG A 142 15.57 11.98 -0.42
N LYS A 143 16.48 11.91 0.56
CA LYS A 143 17.93 11.87 0.30
C LYS A 143 18.33 10.73 -0.64
N ALA A 144 17.78 9.53 -0.42
CA ALA A 144 18.02 8.38 -1.29
C ALA A 144 17.54 8.62 -2.72
N LEU A 145 16.37 9.25 -2.90
CA LEU A 145 15.87 9.62 -4.22
C LEU A 145 16.78 10.67 -4.87
N ASP A 146 17.19 11.70 -4.15
CA ASP A 146 18.06 12.76 -4.67
C ASP A 146 19.39 12.18 -5.19
N ILE A 147 20.00 11.25 -4.43
CA ILE A 147 21.23 10.54 -4.86
C ILE A 147 20.95 9.73 -6.13
N TRP A 148 19.84 8.99 -6.17
CA TRP A 148 19.47 8.19 -7.33
C TRP A 148 19.26 9.03 -8.59
N GLU A 149 18.68 10.23 -8.46
CA GLU A 149 18.53 11.18 -9.56
C GLU A 149 19.88 11.77 -10.00
N GLN A 150 20.75 12.13 -9.05
CA GLN A 150 22.08 12.71 -9.32
C GLN A 150 23.00 11.74 -10.06
N GLU A 151 22.97 10.46 -9.70
CA GLU A 151 23.74 9.39 -10.35
C GLU A 151 23.17 9.00 -11.73
N SER A 152 22.20 9.76 -12.24
CA SER A 152 21.53 9.49 -13.52
C SER A 152 20.96 8.06 -13.59
N ARG A 153 20.62 7.48 -12.44
CA ARG A 153 20.10 6.11 -12.29
C ARG A 153 21.10 5.02 -12.67
N TYR A 154 22.39 5.33 -12.81
CA TYR A 154 23.43 4.36 -13.15
C TYR A 154 24.26 3.99 -11.93
N VAL A 155 24.61 2.71 -11.83
CA VAL A 155 25.59 2.20 -10.86
C VAL A 155 26.54 1.25 -11.55
N THR A 156 27.76 1.23 -11.02
CA THR A 156 28.72 0.18 -11.33
C THR A 156 28.79 -0.78 -10.15
N THR A 157 29.23 -2.00 -10.40
CA THR A 157 29.54 -2.99 -9.34
C THR A 157 30.62 -2.50 -8.37
N LYS A 158 31.38 -1.44 -8.70
CA LYS A 158 32.33 -0.81 -7.77
C LYS A 158 31.67 0.19 -6.83
N ASN A 159 30.66 0.92 -7.30
CA ASN A 159 29.95 1.93 -6.50
C ASN A 159 28.80 1.32 -5.70
N ILE A 160 28.35 0.10 -6.05
CA ILE A 160 27.26 -0.57 -5.35
C ILE A 160 27.57 -0.83 -3.87
N SER A 161 28.82 -1.15 -3.54
CA SER A 161 29.28 -1.31 -2.15
C SER A 161 29.19 -0.01 -1.36
N GLN A 162 29.42 1.14 -2.02
CA GLN A 162 29.29 2.45 -1.39
C GLN A 162 27.82 2.78 -1.14
N ILE A 163 26.93 2.53 -2.11
CA ILE A 163 25.47 2.72 -1.95
C ILE A 163 24.93 1.82 -0.83
N ARG A 164 25.44 0.59 -0.72
CA ARG A 164 25.08 -0.35 0.35
C ARG A 164 25.44 0.21 1.74
N GLU A 165 26.59 0.86 1.85
CA GLU A 165 27.11 1.39 3.12
C GLU A 165 26.61 2.81 3.43
N ASP A 166 26.01 3.48 2.45
CA ASP A 166 25.50 4.84 2.61
C ASP A 166 24.22 4.87 3.46
N THR A 167 24.34 5.58 4.58
CA THR A 167 23.27 5.84 5.54
C THR A 167 22.04 6.52 4.94
N ALA A 168 22.14 7.20 3.80
CA ALA A 168 21.03 7.79 3.08
C ALA A 168 20.03 6.72 2.59
N PHE A 169 20.52 5.53 2.24
CA PHE A 169 19.67 4.39 1.92
C PHE A 169 19.15 3.68 3.18
N GLY A 170 19.47 4.21 4.37
CA GLY A 170 18.91 3.79 5.65
C GLY A 170 19.37 2.40 6.10
N ASN A 171 20.51 1.94 5.57
CA ASN A 171 20.86 0.51 5.52
C ASN A 171 19.68 -0.29 4.96
N GLY A 172 19.12 0.15 3.84
CA GLY A 172 18.00 -0.48 3.17
C GLY A 172 18.37 -1.84 2.59
N GLY A 173 17.37 -2.57 2.13
CA GLY A 173 17.61 -3.80 1.38
C GLY A 173 18.15 -3.47 0.01
N MET A 174 19.09 -4.27 -0.47
CA MET A 174 19.55 -4.22 -1.85
C MET A 174 19.39 -5.59 -2.48
N ALA A 175 18.84 -5.60 -3.69
CA ALA A 175 18.71 -6.79 -4.49
C ALA A 175 19.40 -6.63 -5.84
N TRP A 176 20.12 -7.65 -6.27
CA TRP A 176 20.60 -7.81 -7.63
C TRP A 176 19.59 -8.63 -8.44
N MET A 177 19.26 -8.14 -9.62
CA MET A 177 18.29 -8.76 -10.51
C MET A 177 18.97 -9.13 -11.84
N PRO A 178 19.73 -10.25 -11.88
CA PRO A 178 20.35 -10.71 -13.10
C PRO A 178 19.27 -11.10 -14.10
N ASP A 179 19.37 -10.56 -15.31
CA ASP A 179 18.40 -10.72 -16.41
C ASP A 179 16.93 -10.43 -16.05
N ARG A 180 16.68 -9.80 -14.90
CA ARG A 180 15.36 -9.43 -14.35
C ARG A 180 14.42 -10.61 -14.01
N ASP A 181 14.89 -11.85 -14.07
CA ASP A 181 14.10 -13.05 -13.74
C ASP A 181 14.33 -13.55 -12.31
N ARG A 182 15.43 -13.13 -11.70
CA ARG A 182 15.80 -13.47 -10.32
C ARG A 182 15.93 -12.22 -9.49
N CYS A 183 15.85 -12.40 -8.17
CA CYS A 183 16.06 -11.33 -7.20
C CYS A 183 16.94 -11.89 -6.08
N LEU A 184 18.24 -11.62 -6.18
CA LEU A 184 19.26 -12.07 -5.26
C LEU A 184 19.51 -10.99 -4.21
N ILE A 185 19.64 -11.38 -2.95
CA ILE A 185 19.84 -10.44 -1.85
C ILE A 185 21.31 -10.03 -1.77
N GLU A 186 21.61 -8.75 -1.96
CA GLU A 186 22.98 -8.21 -1.85
C GLU A 186 23.23 -7.53 -0.51
N ALA A 187 22.17 -6.95 0.06
CA ALA A 187 22.20 -6.37 1.39
C ALA A 187 20.84 -6.50 2.05
N TRP A 188 20.86 -6.81 3.34
CA TRP A 188 19.64 -6.91 4.13
C TRP A 188 19.37 -5.61 4.89
N PRO A 189 18.10 -5.15 4.96
CA PRO A 189 17.81 -3.92 5.66
C PRO A 189 18.10 -4.01 7.16
N SER A 190 18.98 -3.16 7.70
CA SER A 190 19.36 -3.20 9.12
C SER A 190 18.28 -2.68 10.07
N SER A 191 17.21 -2.09 9.52
CA SER A 191 15.97 -1.75 10.24
C SER A 191 15.05 -2.96 10.44
N TYR A 192 15.25 -4.03 9.66
CA TYR A 192 14.58 -5.32 9.80
C TYR A 192 15.58 -6.35 10.34
N ARG A 193 15.90 -6.23 11.63
CA ARG A 193 16.99 -6.99 12.27
C ARG A 193 16.70 -8.47 12.55
N SER A 194 15.48 -8.95 12.37
CA SER A 194 15.17 -10.34 12.73
C SER A 194 14.02 -10.94 11.93
N TYR A 195 14.30 -12.09 11.32
CA TYR A 195 13.32 -13.14 11.02
C TYR A 195 13.38 -14.24 12.10
N GLY A 196 13.42 -13.84 13.38
CA GLY A 196 13.70 -14.75 14.51
C GLY A 196 15.16 -14.68 14.96
N GLU A 197 15.72 -15.81 15.39
CA GLU A 197 17.06 -15.91 16.01
C GLU A 197 18.22 -15.98 15.01
N ASN A 198 17.96 -16.23 13.72
CA ASN A 198 19.00 -16.32 12.68
C ASN A 198 19.48 -14.92 12.25
N SER A 199 20.78 -14.78 11.96
CA SER A 199 21.31 -13.55 11.37
C SER A 199 20.78 -13.41 9.94
N CYS A 200 20.31 -12.21 9.59
CA CYS A 200 19.88 -11.91 8.22
C CYS A 200 21.03 -12.00 7.19
N ASP A 201 22.28 -12.12 7.65
CA ASP A 201 23.46 -12.36 6.81
C ASP A 201 23.36 -13.69 6.04
N ASP A 202 22.67 -14.69 6.60
CA ASP A 202 22.49 -16.01 5.96
C ASP A 202 21.66 -15.95 4.67
N PHE A 203 20.99 -14.82 4.43
CA PHE A 203 20.18 -14.59 3.25
C PHE A 203 20.95 -13.93 2.10
N ILE A 204 22.16 -13.39 2.35
CA ILE A 204 22.95 -12.75 1.30
C ILE A 204 23.31 -13.78 0.22
N GLY A 205 23.12 -13.40 -1.05
CA GLY A 205 23.30 -14.23 -2.24
C GLY A 205 22.14 -15.19 -2.53
N ARG A 206 21.18 -15.36 -1.61
CA ARG A 206 20.01 -16.22 -1.85
C ARG A 206 18.99 -15.54 -2.75
N ASP A 207 18.26 -16.37 -3.50
CA ASP A 207 17.08 -15.91 -4.21
C ASP A 207 15.97 -15.62 -3.20
N ILE A 208 15.24 -14.53 -3.41
CA ILE A 208 14.19 -14.10 -2.50
C ILE A 208 13.05 -15.12 -2.38
N ARG A 209 12.89 -15.98 -3.38
CA ARG A 209 11.93 -17.10 -3.37
C ARG A 209 12.30 -18.19 -2.36
N ASP A 210 13.56 -18.26 -1.94
CA ASP A 210 14.08 -19.26 -1.01
C ASP A 210 13.99 -18.80 0.46
N LEU A 211 13.37 -17.65 0.74
CA LEU A 211 13.22 -17.12 2.09
C LEU A 211 12.11 -17.81 2.90
N PRO A 212 12.21 -17.87 4.25
CA PRO A 212 11.32 -18.67 5.11
C PRO A 212 9.83 -18.27 5.11
N ASP A 213 9.47 -17.07 4.65
CA ASP A 213 8.09 -16.57 4.58
C ASP A 213 7.72 -16.19 3.14
N SER A 214 7.60 -17.18 2.26
CA SER A 214 7.30 -16.96 0.84
C SER A 214 5.95 -16.27 0.62
N ALA A 215 4.97 -16.49 1.51
CA ALA A 215 3.65 -15.86 1.47
C ALA A 215 3.71 -14.33 1.62
N TYR A 216 4.64 -13.83 2.44
CA TYR A 216 4.93 -12.40 2.54
C TYR A 216 5.95 -11.92 1.50
N VAL A 217 7.04 -12.66 1.34
CA VAL A 217 8.21 -12.23 0.57
C VAL A 217 7.92 -12.18 -0.93
N VAL A 218 7.29 -13.22 -1.48
CA VAL A 218 7.05 -13.27 -2.93
C VAL A 218 6.15 -12.12 -3.40
N PRO A 219 4.98 -11.85 -2.79
CA PRO A 219 4.15 -10.72 -3.21
C PRO A 219 4.85 -9.38 -2.99
N THR A 220 5.54 -9.19 -1.86
CA THR A 220 6.28 -7.94 -1.62
C THR A 220 7.46 -7.75 -2.56
N THR A 221 8.00 -8.76 -3.24
CA THR A 221 9.05 -8.51 -4.24
C THR A 221 8.56 -8.10 -5.61
N ARG A 222 7.27 -8.25 -5.93
CA ARG A 222 6.69 -7.84 -7.22
C ARG A 222 7.02 -6.38 -7.56
N GLY A 223 7.00 -5.49 -6.56
CA GLY A 223 7.38 -4.08 -6.70
C GLY A 223 8.82 -3.86 -7.20
N TYR A 224 9.75 -4.76 -6.89
CA TYR A 224 11.13 -4.68 -7.38
C TYR A 224 11.18 -4.97 -8.88
N PHE A 225 10.52 -6.04 -9.33
CA PHE A 225 10.41 -6.38 -10.75
C PHE A 225 9.73 -5.27 -11.55
N THR A 226 8.63 -4.73 -11.04
CA THR A 226 7.93 -3.59 -11.67
C THR A 226 8.83 -2.35 -11.76
N ALA A 227 9.53 -1.99 -10.68
CA ALA A 227 10.46 -0.85 -10.70
C ALA A 227 11.62 -1.08 -11.68
N ALA A 228 12.22 -2.27 -11.68
CA ALA A 228 13.30 -2.65 -12.57
C ALA A 228 12.86 -2.64 -14.05
N GLN A 229 11.64 -3.10 -14.35
CA GLN A 229 11.09 -3.10 -15.70
C GLN A 229 10.85 -1.69 -16.23
N HIS A 230 10.20 -0.83 -15.43
CA HIS A 230 9.82 0.52 -15.87
C HIS A 230 10.92 1.56 -15.65
N GLN A 231 11.95 1.25 -14.88
CA GLN A 231 13.05 2.16 -14.56
C GLN A 231 12.56 3.46 -13.91
N THR A 232 11.56 3.33 -13.05
CA THR A 232 10.91 4.41 -12.31
C THR A 232 10.89 4.10 -10.81
N PRO A 233 11.15 5.09 -9.94
CA PRO A 233 11.06 4.91 -8.50
C PRO A 233 9.61 4.63 -8.08
N ARG A 234 9.44 3.89 -6.99
CA ARG A 234 8.11 3.55 -6.44
C ARG A 234 8.08 3.75 -4.94
N LEU A 235 7.05 4.42 -4.45
CA LEU A 235 6.75 4.44 -3.01
C LEU A 235 5.58 3.49 -2.76
N GLU A 236 5.71 2.62 -1.79
CA GLU A 236 4.68 1.64 -1.46
C GLU A 236 4.40 1.64 0.05
N LEU A 237 3.15 1.47 0.44
CA LEU A 237 2.73 1.12 1.79
C LEU A 237 2.41 -0.36 1.83
N ILE A 238 3.04 -1.06 2.77
CA ILE A 238 2.87 -2.49 2.97
C ILE A 238 2.25 -2.70 4.35
N GLU A 239 1.18 -3.50 4.37
CA GLU A 239 0.56 -4.04 5.57
C GLU A 239 0.58 -5.56 5.46
N ALA A 240 1.22 -6.23 6.41
CA ALA A 240 1.45 -7.66 6.32
C ALA A 240 1.39 -8.34 7.68
N LEU A 241 0.90 -9.57 7.68
CA LEU A 241 1.17 -10.52 8.76
C LEU A 241 2.45 -11.27 8.40
N VAL A 242 3.52 -11.01 9.14
CA VAL A 242 4.84 -11.61 8.88
C VAL A 242 5.03 -12.78 9.83
N THR A 243 5.51 -13.90 9.30
CA THR A 243 5.84 -15.10 10.06
C THR A 243 7.35 -15.17 10.25
N ARG A 244 7.79 -15.25 11.51
CA ARG A 244 9.20 -15.47 11.85
C ARG A 244 9.58 -16.94 11.68
N HIS A 245 10.87 -17.22 11.69
CA HIS A 245 11.37 -18.60 11.60
C HIS A 245 10.91 -19.49 12.77
N ASP A 246 10.67 -18.92 13.95
CA ASP A 246 10.13 -19.64 15.12
C ASP A 246 8.61 -19.91 15.02
N GLY A 247 7.96 -19.51 13.91
CA GLY A 247 6.53 -19.64 13.67
C GLY A 247 5.68 -18.54 14.32
N SER A 248 6.26 -17.69 15.17
CA SER A 248 5.54 -16.55 15.74
C SER A 248 5.19 -15.53 14.65
N ARG A 249 4.05 -14.87 14.82
CA ARG A 249 3.54 -13.90 13.83
C ARG A 249 3.49 -12.51 14.43
N PHE A 250 3.68 -11.52 13.59
CA PHE A 250 3.48 -10.12 13.96
C PHE A 250 2.90 -9.35 12.80
N TRP A 251 2.07 -8.37 13.11
CA TRP A 251 1.54 -7.45 12.13
C TRP A 251 2.50 -6.28 11.93
N SER A 252 2.85 -6.01 10.68
CA SER A 252 3.76 -4.94 10.29
C SER A 252 3.08 -3.99 9.30
N ARG A 253 3.25 -2.68 9.54
CA ARG A 253 2.91 -1.63 8.59
C ARG A 253 4.09 -0.72 8.38
N TYR A 254 4.51 -0.58 7.13
CA TYR A 254 5.66 0.24 6.78
C TYR A 254 5.53 0.79 5.36
N GLU A 255 6.17 1.92 5.12
CA GLU A 255 6.36 2.43 3.76
C GLU A 255 7.72 1.98 3.25
N ARG A 256 7.89 1.79 1.95
CA ARG A 256 9.22 1.61 1.35
C ARG A 256 9.34 2.38 0.05
N LEU A 257 10.51 2.99 -0.14
CA LEU A 257 10.91 3.58 -1.41
C LEU A 257 11.78 2.57 -2.16
N ILE A 258 11.38 2.23 -3.38
CA ILE A 258 12.08 1.32 -4.28
C ILE A 258 12.74 2.16 -5.37
N LEU A 259 14.05 2.01 -5.54
CA LEU A 259 14.85 2.75 -6.53
C LEU A 259 15.57 1.75 -7.45
N PRO A 260 15.22 1.70 -8.75
CA PRO A 260 15.86 0.81 -9.72
C PRO A 260 17.12 1.45 -10.31
N TRP A 261 18.24 0.74 -10.27
CA TRP A 261 19.53 1.17 -10.78
C TRP A 261 19.93 0.40 -12.03
N ARG A 262 20.30 1.13 -13.07
CA ARG A 262 20.86 0.57 -14.30
C ARG A 262 22.31 0.25 -14.10
N THR A 263 22.73 -0.89 -14.65
CA THR A 263 24.13 -1.18 -14.89
C THR A 263 24.41 -1.03 -16.39
N SER A 264 25.67 -1.12 -16.81
CA SER A 264 26.05 -1.12 -18.22
C SER A 264 25.65 -2.40 -18.98
N ALA A 265 24.96 -3.35 -18.32
CA ALA A 265 24.54 -4.65 -18.83
C ALA A 265 23.00 -4.84 -18.73
N THR A 266 22.52 -6.07 -18.97
CA THR A 266 21.11 -6.48 -18.72
C THR A 266 20.74 -6.46 -17.24
N ASP A 267 21.74 -6.49 -16.37
CA ASP A 267 21.59 -6.50 -14.92
C ASP A 267 21.01 -5.20 -14.37
N THR A 268 20.14 -5.35 -13.37
CA THR A 268 19.55 -4.23 -12.64
C THR A 268 19.77 -4.46 -11.15
N PHE A 269 20.09 -3.40 -10.41
CA PHE A 269 20.03 -3.43 -8.95
C PHE A 269 18.78 -2.69 -8.49
N VAL A 270 18.23 -3.07 -7.35
CA VAL A 270 17.13 -2.36 -6.71
C VAL A 270 17.50 -2.09 -5.26
N THR A 271 17.41 -0.83 -4.84
CA THR A 271 17.45 -0.50 -3.41
C THR A 271 16.02 -0.31 -2.89
N SER A 272 15.78 -0.80 -1.67
CA SER A 272 14.51 -0.69 -0.96
C SER A 272 14.78 -0.06 0.40
N ILE A 273 14.31 1.16 0.59
CA ILE A 273 14.49 1.97 1.80
C ILE A 273 13.19 1.90 2.61
N PRO A 274 13.11 1.08 3.67
CA PRO A 274 11.90 0.98 4.48
C PRO A 274 11.81 2.11 5.51
N LEU A 275 10.58 2.50 5.83
CA LEU A 275 10.21 3.38 6.95
C LEU A 275 9.08 2.71 7.74
N ILE A 276 9.47 2.09 8.85
CA ILE A 276 8.54 1.37 9.72
C ILE A 276 7.58 2.35 10.37
N ARG A 277 6.28 2.08 10.30
CA ARG A 277 5.22 2.88 10.93
C ARG A 277 4.70 2.22 12.20
N LEU A 278 4.51 0.91 12.17
CA LEU A 278 3.92 0.16 13.27
C LEU A 278 4.31 -1.31 13.20
N ILE A 279 4.63 -1.89 14.35
CA ILE A 279 4.82 -3.33 14.57
C ILE A 279 3.96 -3.71 15.78
N ARG A 280 3.15 -4.76 15.65
CA ARG A 280 2.32 -5.32 16.74
C ARG A 280 2.47 -6.83 16.78
N ALA A 281 2.56 -7.40 17.98
CA ALA A 281 2.44 -8.85 18.14
C ALA A 281 1.07 -9.33 17.64
N TYR A 282 1.04 -10.49 17.00
CA TYR A 282 -0.19 -11.17 16.58
C TYR A 282 -0.72 -12.06 17.70
#